data_AF-A0A0N1FY94-F1
#
_entry.id   AF-A0A0N1FY94-F1
#
_cell.length_a   1.000
_cell.length_b   1.000
_cell.length_c   1.000
_cell.angle_alpha   90.00
_cell.angle_beta   90.00
_cell.angle_gamma   90.00
#
_symmetry.space_group_name_H-M   'P 1'
#
loop_
_entity.id
_entity.type
_entity.pdbx_description
1 polymer ?
#
loop_
_entity_poly.entity_id
_entity_poly.type
_entity_poly.pdbx_seq_one_letter_code
_entity_poly.pdbx_strand_id
1 'polypeptide(L)'
;MGVADGQLRVMPGWEITFWGHTLALDNLIPPSVGVGLFLAMGVYPFVEAWVTGDGRAWHLLDRPRNRPVRTALGVSWISFYLVALIGAANDIIAIRFHVSVEFTFSQATTALVEAAVHTLRTALRGD
;
A
#
# COMPACT_ATOMS: atom_id res chain seq x y z
N MET A 1 13.39 -1.18 8.07
CA MET A 1 11.98 -1.63 8.03
C MET A 1 11.05 -0.43 8.18
N GLY A 2 11.05 0.52 7.23
CA GLY A 2 10.29 1.78 7.38
C GLY A 2 8.79 1.62 7.13
N VAL A 3 8.40 1.00 6.01
CA VAL A 3 6.99 0.84 5.62
C VAL A 3 6.19 -0.01 6.61
N ALA A 4 6.76 -1.10 7.10
CA ALA A 4 6.08 -1.96 8.07
C ALA A 4 5.82 -1.22 9.40
N ASP A 5 6.76 -0.40 9.86
CA ASP A 5 6.61 0.41 11.07
C ASP A 5 5.52 1.49 10.89
N GLY A 6 5.50 2.15 9.73
CA GLY A 6 4.47 3.13 9.40
C GLY A 6 3.06 2.54 9.31
N GLN A 7 2.93 1.29 8.86
CA GLN A 7 1.63 0.59 8.82
C GLN A 7 1.15 0.17 10.21
N LEU A 8 2.07 -0.32 11.07
CA LEU A 8 1.75 -0.66 12.47
C LEU A 8 1.28 0.58 13.24
N ARG A 9 1.93 1.72 13.01
CA ARG A 9 1.58 3.02 13.60
C ARG A 9 0.29 3.63 13.09
N VAL A 10 -0.38 3.04 12.09
CA VAL A 10 -1.65 3.54 11.55
C VAL A 10 -2.82 2.69 12.02
N MET A 11 -2.57 1.47 12.49
CA MET A 11 -3.65 0.55 12.81
C MET A 11 -4.28 0.85 14.18
N PRO A 12 -5.62 0.88 14.28
CA PRO A 12 -6.27 0.90 15.59
C PRO A 12 -5.97 -0.39 16.37
N GLY A 13 -5.80 -0.26 17.69
CA GLY A 13 -5.55 -1.36 18.63
C GLY A 13 -6.74 -2.31 18.78
N TRP A 14 -7.11 -2.99 17.71
CA TRP A 14 -8.17 -3.99 17.69
C TRP A 14 -7.62 -5.34 18.12
N GLU A 15 -8.11 -5.81 19.26
CA GLU A 15 -7.84 -7.14 19.76
C GLU A 15 -9.14 -7.93 19.77
N ILE A 16 -9.13 -9.12 19.18
CA ILE A 16 -10.26 -10.05 19.26
C ILE A 16 -9.79 -11.23 20.11
N THR A 17 -10.39 -11.40 21.28
CA THR A 17 -10.21 -12.60 22.09
C THR A 17 -11.13 -13.69 21.54
N PHE A 18 -10.57 -14.77 21.01
CA PHE A 18 -11.32 -15.90 20.49
C PHE A 18 -10.75 -17.22 21.02
N TRP A 19 -11.60 -18.07 21.59
CA TRP A 19 -11.23 -19.39 22.15
C TRP A 19 -10.02 -19.39 23.11
N GLY A 20 -9.91 -18.40 23.98
CA GLY A 20 -8.82 -18.32 24.96
C GLY A 20 -7.47 -17.88 24.38
N HIS A 21 -7.44 -17.50 23.09
CA HIS A 21 -6.30 -16.85 22.45
C HIS A 21 -6.64 -15.39 22.12
N THR A 22 -5.69 -14.49 22.38
CA THR A 22 -5.80 -13.08 21.98
C THR A 22 -5.23 -12.93 20.57
N LEU A 23 -6.10 -12.62 19.61
CA LEU A 23 -5.68 -12.20 18.28
C LEU A 23 -5.46 -10.70 18.28
N ALA A 24 -4.19 -10.32 18.35
CA ALA A 24 -3.70 -8.96 18.15
C ALA A 24 -3.80 -8.61 16.65
N LEU A 25 -4.96 -8.11 16.21
CA LEU A 25 -5.16 -7.76 14.79
C LEU A 25 -4.34 -6.54 14.42
N ASP A 26 -4.14 -5.64 15.38
CA ASP A 26 -3.22 -4.49 15.33
C ASP A 26 -1.83 -4.85 14.80
N ASN A 27 -1.31 -6.02 15.16
CA ASN A 27 -0.01 -6.49 14.68
C ASN A 27 -0.11 -7.44 13.46
N LEU A 28 -1.27 -8.06 13.23
CA LEU A 28 -1.44 -9.03 12.14
C LEU A 28 -1.80 -8.39 10.80
N ILE A 29 -2.73 -7.43 10.79
CA ILE A 29 -3.22 -6.83 9.54
C ILE A 29 -2.15 -5.99 8.82
N PRO A 30 -1.31 -5.18 9.48
CA PRO A 30 -0.38 -4.29 8.78
C PRO A 30 0.68 -5.05 7.96
N PRO A 31 1.39 -6.05 8.52
CA PRO A 31 2.29 -6.88 7.72
C PRO A 31 1.55 -7.72 6.68
N SER A 32 0.34 -8.20 6.99
CA SER A 32 -0.46 -8.99 6.02
C SER A 32 -0.84 -8.17 4.79
N VAL A 33 -1.23 -6.91 4.98
CA VAL A 33 -1.50 -5.97 3.87
C VAL A 33 -0.23 -5.71 3.09
N GLY A 34 0.91 -5.43 3.76
CA GLY A 34 2.20 -5.25 3.09
C GLY A 34 2.61 -6.45 2.24
N VAL A 35 2.53 -7.67 2.79
CA VAL A 35 2.83 -8.92 2.08
C VAL A 35 1.85 -9.17 0.93
N GLY A 36 0.55 -8.99 1.17
CA GLY A 36 -0.47 -9.13 0.13
C GLY A 36 -0.24 -8.17 -1.04
N LEU A 37 0.20 -6.95 -0.73
CA LEU A 37 0.60 -5.98 -1.73
C LEU A 37 1.81 -6.48 -2.55
N PHE A 38 2.90 -6.91 -1.90
CA PHE A 38 4.07 -7.44 -2.62
C PHE A 38 3.74 -8.67 -3.47
N LEU A 39 2.88 -9.56 -2.98
CA LEU A 39 2.39 -10.71 -3.74
C LEU A 39 1.58 -10.27 -4.96
N ALA A 40 0.71 -9.27 -4.82
CA ALA A 40 -0.04 -8.71 -5.94
C ALA A 40 0.89 -8.14 -7.03
N MET A 41 1.99 -7.47 -6.64
CA MET A 41 3.02 -7.03 -7.61
C MET A 41 3.72 -8.20 -8.31
N GLY A 42 4.04 -9.27 -7.58
CA GLY A 42 4.67 -10.46 -8.17
C GLY A 42 3.75 -11.20 -9.13
N VAL A 43 2.44 -11.18 -8.87
CA VAL A 43 1.41 -11.82 -9.69
C VAL A 43 0.97 -10.93 -10.87
N TYR A 44 1.15 -9.61 -10.76
CA TYR A 44 0.79 -8.63 -11.79
C TYR A 44 1.24 -8.98 -13.23
N PRO A 45 2.50 -9.37 -13.52
CA PRO A 45 2.91 -9.68 -14.90
C PRO A 45 2.14 -10.86 -15.50
N PHE A 46 1.77 -11.85 -14.69
CA PHE A 46 0.99 -13.00 -15.13
C PHE A 46 -0.46 -12.62 -15.39
N VAL A 47 -1.03 -11.76 -14.54
CA VAL A 47 -2.39 -11.23 -14.70
C VAL A 47 -2.47 -10.32 -15.93
N GLU A 48 -1.50 -9.42 -16.13
CA GLU A 48 -1.43 -8.55 -17.31
C GLU A 48 -1.32 -9.38 -18.60
N ALA A 49 -0.47 -10.41 -18.61
CA ALA A 49 -0.31 -11.31 -19.76
C ALA A 49 -1.59 -12.12 -20.06
N TRP A 50 -2.30 -12.57 -19.03
CA TRP A 50 -3.56 -13.31 -19.18
C TRP A 50 -4.70 -12.42 -19.71
N VAL A 51 -4.87 -11.21 -19.15
CA VAL A 51 -5.92 -10.26 -19.56
C VAL A 51 -5.65 -9.68 -20.95
N THR A 52 -4.39 -9.34 -21.26
CA THR A 52 -4.03 -8.73 -22.54
C THR A 52 -3.82 -9.78 -23.65
N GLY A 53 -3.68 -11.06 -23.28
CA GLY A 53 -3.41 -12.16 -24.21
C GLY A 53 -2.05 -12.04 -24.93
N ASP A 54 -1.12 -11.29 -24.37
CA ASP A 54 0.08 -10.81 -25.07
C ASP A 54 1.28 -11.74 -24.83
N GLY A 55 1.35 -12.82 -25.61
CA GLY A 55 2.38 -13.88 -25.48
C GLY A 55 3.65 -13.66 -26.31
N ARG A 56 3.90 -12.44 -26.80
CA ARG A 56 5.02 -12.15 -27.72
C ARG A 56 6.31 -11.92 -26.95
N ALA A 57 7.45 -12.27 -27.54
CA ALA A 57 8.76 -11.94 -26.98
C ALA A 57 9.03 -10.43 -27.15
N TRP A 58 9.08 -9.70 -26.03
CA TRP A 58 9.38 -8.27 -26.01
C TRP A 58 10.88 -8.03 -25.91
N HIS A 59 11.50 -7.57 -26.99
CA HIS A 59 12.91 -7.16 -27.01
C HIS A 59 13.11 -5.63 -26.96
N LEU A 60 12.02 -4.87 -27.06
CA LEU A 60 12.01 -3.42 -26.98
C LEU A 60 11.21 -2.98 -25.77
N LEU A 61 11.73 -2.02 -25.00
CA LEU A 61 11.02 -1.46 -23.85
C LEU A 61 9.87 -0.59 -24.32
N ASP A 62 8.70 -0.83 -23.74
CA ASP A 62 7.54 0.03 -23.88
C ASP A 62 7.74 1.38 -23.18
N ARG A 63 7.30 2.46 -23.83
CA ARG A 63 7.28 3.78 -23.20
C ARG A 63 6.12 3.86 -22.19
N PRO A 64 6.33 4.42 -20.98
CA PRO A 64 5.31 4.48 -19.93
C PRO A 64 3.97 5.11 -20.34
N ARG A 65 4.03 6.11 -21.23
CA ARG A 65 2.84 6.78 -21.77
C ARG A 65 1.97 5.92 -22.69
N ASN A 66 2.52 4.85 -23.26
CA ASN A 66 1.79 3.97 -24.17
C ASN A 66 1.03 2.84 -23.45
N ARG A 67 1.29 2.65 -22.15
CA ARG A 67 0.67 1.61 -21.32
C ARG A 67 0.13 2.26 -20.03
N PRO A 68 -0.93 3.07 -20.14
CA PRO A 68 -1.41 3.92 -19.03
C PRO A 68 -1.83 3.12 -17.80
N VAL A 69 -2.43 1.93 -17.97
CA VAL A 69 -2.84 1.07 -16.85
C VAL A 69 -1.63 0.58 -16.03
N ARG A 70 -0.59 0.07 -16.70
CA ARG A 70 0.65 -0.37 -16.05
C ARG A 70 1.34 0.77 -15.31
N THR A 71 1.36 1.95 -15.92
CA THR A 71 1.95 3.15 -15.30
C THR A 71 1.10 3.63 -14.10
N ALA A 72 -0.22 3.64 -14.22
CA ALA A 72 -1.12 4.04 -13.13
C ALA A 72 -0.98 3.12 -11.91
N LEU A 73 -0.91 1.81 -12.14
CA LEU A 73 -0.64 0.83 -11.07
C LEU A 73 0.74 1.08 -10.46
N GLY A 74 1.79 1.22 -11.27
CA GLY A 74 3.13 1.55 -10.75
C GLY A 74 3.16 2.83 -9.89
N VAL A 75 2.45 3.87 -10.30
CA VAL A 75 2.35 5.13 -9.54
C VAL A 75 1.54 4.96 -8.25
N SER A 76 0.46 4.17 -8.25
CA SER A 76 -0.31 3.91 -7.03
C SER A 76 0.53 3.16 -5.98
N TRP A 77 1.36 2.22 -6.42
CA TRP A 77 2.34 1.52 -5.57
C TRP A 77 3.35 2.45 -4.93
N ILE A 78 3.96 3.32 -5.73
CA ILE A 78 4.95 4.30 -5.25
C ILE A 78 4.28 5.25 -4.24
N SER A 79 3.06 5.69 -4.54
CA SER A 79 2.30 6.58 -3.66
C SER A 79 2.03 5.92 -2.31
N PHE A 80 1.57 4.66 -2.31
CA PHE A 80 1.39 3.89 -1.08
C PHE A 80 2.68 3.76 -0.26
N TYR A 81 3.78 3.40 -0.93
CA TYR A 81 5.08 3.25 -0.27
C TYR A 81 5.55 4.56 0.39
N LEU A 82 5.40 5.69 -0.30
CA LEU A 82 5.79 7.00 0.22
C LEU A 82 4.93 7.42 1.41
N VAL A 83 3.60 7.24 1.34
CA VAL A 83 2.71 7.56 2.45
C VAL A 83 3.03 6.70 3.68
N ALA A 84 3.24 5.40 3.50
CA ALA A 84 3.62 4.51 4.59
C ALA A 84 4.99 4.89 5.20
N LEU A 85 5.95 5.29 4.37
CA LEU A 85 7.25 5.75 4.82
C LEU A 85 7.16 7.06 5.61
N ILE A 86 6.31 8.00 5.19
CA ILE A 86 6.06 9.25 5.91
C ILE A 86 5.34 8.96 7.24
N GLY A 87 4.40 8.02 7.25
CA GLY A 87 3.74 7.55 8.48
C GLY A 87 4.73 6.96 9.50
N ALA A 88 5.77 6.28 9.03
CA ALA A 88 6.85 5.79 9.89
C ALA A 88 7.73 6.92 10.46
N ALA A 89 7.81 8.06 9.77
CA ALA A 89 8.54 9.24 10.20
C ALA A 89 7.70 10.22 11.05
N ASN A 90 6.51 9.79 11.51
CA ASN A 90 5.56 10.65 12.22
C ASN A 90 6.17 11.36 13.44
N ASP A 91 7.00 10.68 14.23
CA ASP A 91 7.64 11.24 15.43
C ASP A 91 8.59 12.40 15.10
N ILE A 92 9.39 12.26 14.04
CA ILE A 92 10.34 13.29 13.59
C ILE A 92 9.59 14.49 13.02
N ILE A 93 8.50 14.24 12.29
CA ILE A 93 7.63 15.28 11.73
C ILE A 93 6.96 16.06 12.87
N ALA A 94 6.42 15.36 13.86
CA ALA A 94 5.78 15.98 15.03
C ALA A 94 6.74 16.91 15.78
N ILE A 95 7.98 16.44 16.03
CA ILE A 95 9.01 17.23 16.73
C ILE A 95 9.44 18.44 15.89
N ARG A 96 9.64 18.29 14.58
CA ARG A 96 10.19 19.35 13.73
C ARG A 96 9.18 20.44 13.40
N PHE A 97 7.91 20.09 13.31
CA PHE A 97 6.81 21.00 12.96
C PHE A 97 5.96 21.43 14.17
N HIS A 98 6.31 20.99 15.38
CA HIS A 98 5.60 21.31 16.63
C HIS A 98 4.09 21.01 16.58
N VAL A 99 3.70 19.99 15.81
CA VAL A 99 2.33 19.48 15.71
C VAL A 99 2.16 18.26 16.59
N SER A 100 0.92 18.03 17.06
CA SER A 100 0.65 16.85 17.89
C SER A 100 0.83 15.55 17.09
N VAL A 101 1.32 14.52 17.78
CA VAL A 101 1.48 13.18 17.21
C VAL A 101 0.13 12.63 16.77
N GLU A 102 -0.94 12.90 17.54
CA GLU A 102 -2.31 12.48 17.22
C GLU A 102 -2.84 13.04 15.89
N PHE A 103 -2.53 14.31 15.61
CA PHE A 103 -2.90 14.92 14.34
C PHE A 103 -2.17 14.23 13.17
N THR A 104 -0.87 13.98 13.33
CA THR A 104 -0.04 13.32 12.32
C THR A 104 -0.48 11.87 12.10
N PHE A 105 -0.87 11.16 13.17
CA PHE A 105 -1.43 9.80 13.15
C PHE A 105 -2.74 9.74 12.37
N SER A 106 -3.69 10.63 12.66
CA SER A 106 -4.99 10.65 11.95
C SER A 106 -4.84 10.91 10.45
N GLN A 107 -3.86 11.74 10.08
CA GLN A 107 -3.57 12.06 8.68
C GLN A 107 -2.88 10.92 7.95
N ALA A 108 -1.93 10.24 8.60
CA ALA A 108 -1.29 9.04 8.05
C ALA A 108 -2.32 7.93 7.78
N THR A 109 -3.26 7.74 8.72
CA THR A 109 -4.35 6.76 8.59
C THR A 109 -5.26 7.06 7.40
N THR A 110 -5.72 8.31 7.30
CA THR A 110 -6.59 8.75 6.21
C THR A 110 -5.88 8.62 4.86
N ALA A 111 -4.61 9.05 4.77
CA ALA A 111 -3.84 8.97 3.54
C ALA A 111 -3.55 7.53 3.09
N LEU A 112 -3.29 6.60 4.01
CA LEU A 112 -3.11 5.19 3.65
C LEU A 112 -4.40 4.54 3.18
N VAL A 113 -5.53 4.82 3.83
CA VAL A 113 -6.84 4.32 3.40
C VAL A 113 -7.20 4.87 2.02
N GLU A 114 -6.99 6.17 1.78
CA GLU A 114 -7.22 6.77 0.47
C GLU A 114 -6.31 6.19 -0.60
N ALA A 115 -5.01 6.03 -0.32
CA ALA A 115 -4.07 5.41 -1.26
C ALA A 115 -4.47 3.96 -1.59
N ALA A 116 -4.89 3.18 -0.59
CA ALA A 116 -5.36 1.81 -0.78
C ALA A 116 -6.67 1.77 -1.59
N VAL A 117 -7.66 2.60 -1.25
CA VAL A 117 -8.94 2.70 -1.98
C VAL A 117 -8.72 3.19 -3.41
N HIS A 118 -7.82 4.15 -3.62
CA HIS A 118 -7.48 4.64 -4.94
C HIS A 118 -6.82 3.54 -5.77
N THR A 119 -5.89 2.78 -5.18
CA THR A 119 -5.24 1.61 -5.83
C THR A 119 -6.26 0.52 -6.19
N LEU A 120 -7.21 0.23 -5.31
CA LEU A 120 -8.26 -0.75 -5.58
C LEU A 120 -9.22 -0.27 -6.68
N ARG A 121 -9.55 1.03 -6.67
CA ARG A 121 -10.41 1.65 -7.68
C ARG A 121 -9.76 1.70 -9.05
N THR A 122 -8.45 1.97 -9.14
CA THR A 122 -7.72 1.92 -10.41
C THR A 122 -7.58 0.50 -10.93
N ALA A 123 -7.46 -0.50 -10.05
CA ALA A 123 -7.47 -1.91 -10.44
C ALA A 123 -8.83 -2.40 -10.95
N LEU A 124 -9.95 -1.88 -10.43
CA LEU A 124 -11.31 -2.28 -10.81
C LEU A 124 -11.88 -1.52 -12.01
N ARG A 125 -11.35 -0.35 -12.36
CA ARG A 125 -11.79 0.47 -13.52
C ARG A 125 -11.06 0.10 -14.82
N GLY A 126 -10.76 -1.18 -15.03
CA GLY A 126 -10.22 -1.66 -16.29
C GLY A 126 -11.24 -1.55 -17.42
N ASP A 127 -11.37 -0.36 -18.00
CA ASP A 127 -11.80 -0.12 -19.38
C ASP A 127 -10.56 0.03 -20.28
#